data_AF-A0A662RB14-F1
#
_entry.id   AF-A0A662RB14-F1
#
_cell.length_a   1.000
_cell.length_b   1.000
_cell.length_c   1.000
_cell.angle_alpha   90.00
_cell.angle_beta   90.00
_cell.angle_gamma   90.00
#
_symmetry.space_group_name_H-M   'P 1'
#
loop_
_entity.id
_entity.type
_entity.pdbx_description
1 polymer ?
#
loop_
_entity_poly.entity_id
_entity_poly.type
_entity_poly.pdbx_seq_one_letter_code
_entity_poly.pdbx_strand_id
1 'polypeptide(L)'
;MFEPACREILLHILNHEITSDRELDAAKKRVSAKYKLPSLPKNSEILLLCSADERARVIHLLQRKSVRTISGVAVVAVMTSPYPCPHGACIPCPGGPASVFRTPQSYMGREPATMRAIQCDYDPYKQVAVRLRQLQSIGHPVDKVELIVMGGTFTARPPDYQQWFVGQSISAMNDFSGAGVVDQDINTDTDLNTDLNIKSIIATNEIASVRNIGITFETRPDHLSTVEIDRLLEIGATKVEVGVQSIYDRVLEKINRGHTVQDAIAANKRLRDSGLKVGFHIMIGLPGSDASDDLNMFKTLFSDPSFCPDHLKIYPTLVTEGTVLHQWWKDGSYQSLDNDSAVGLLADIKSVLPKWVRLQRIQRDIPAQQIAAGVTKSNIRQLAEERLRSMGGSCMCIRCREVGHASLRGRTPDKIELLIETYSVCGGTEHFISFEDEENSILIGFLRLRFPDSPHRVELTNAALVRELVVYGRMVSLGAESSPRKDQWQHRGYGRELLTAAEGLASENGFSKIAVTSGIGVREYYRARGYVREGAYMVKHI
;
A
#
# COMPACT_ATOMS: atom_id res chain seq x y z
N MET A 1 32.29 -19.66 15.59
CA MET A 1 31.89 -20.77 14.68
C MET A 1 30.79 -20.37 13.71
N PHE A 2 29.78 -19.62 14.14
CA PHE A 2 28.65 -19.22 13.29
C PHE A 2 29.03 -18.23 12.18
N GLU A 3 29.74 -17.14 12.49
CA GLU A 3 30.17 -16.16 11.48
C GLU A 3 31.07 -16.74 10.38
N PRO A 4 32.11 -17.56 10.68
CA PRO A 4 32.90 -18.24 9.64
C PRO A 4 32.05 -19.12 8.71
N ALA A 5 31.04 -19.81 9.26
CA ALA A 5 30.13 -20.63 8.46
C ALA A 5 29.28 -19.78 7.50
N CYS A 6 28.72 -18.67 7.98
CA CYS A 6 27.98 -17.72 7.14
C CYS A 6 28.88 -17.11 6.06
N ARG A 7 30.14 -16.79 6.38
CA ARG A 7 31.13 -16.28 5.42
C ARG A 7 31.50 -17.32 4.37
N GLU A 8 31.65 -18.60 4.72
CA GLU A 8 31.88 -19.68 3.75
C GLU A 8 30.72 -19.83 2.77
N ILE A 9 29.47 -19.80 3.27
CA ILE A 9 28.28 -19.81 2.40
C ILE A 9 28.28 -18.60 1.47
N LEU A 10 28.61 -17.41 1.98
CA LEU A 10 28.69 -16.18 1.19
C LEU A 10 29.74 -16.30 0.06
N LEU A 11 30.93 -16.84 0.36
CA LEU A 11 31.99 -17.04 -0.64
C LEU A 11 31.55 -17.99 -1.75
N HIS A 12 30.86 -19.09 -1.42
CA HIS A 12 30.30 -20.00 -2.42
C HIS A 12 29.31 -19.30 -3.37
N ILE A 13 28.49 -18.36 -2.85
CA ILE A 13 27.58 -17.56 -3.69
C ILE A 13 28.38 -16.59 -4.56
N LEU A 14 29.36 -15.88 -3.99
CA LEU A 14 30.20 -14.90 -4.72
C LEU A 14 31.04 -15.55 -5.84
N ASN A 15 31.42 -16.81 -5.67
CA ASN A 15 32.15 -17.60 -6.66
C ASN A 15 31.25 -18.28 -7.70
N HIS A 16 29.94 -18.02 -7.69
CA HIS A 16 28.96 -18.63 -8.58
C HIS A 16 28.83 -20.17 -8.46
N GLU A 17 29.23 -20.74 -7.32
CA GLU A 17 29.05 -22.16 -7.02
C GLU A 17 27.62 -22.46 -6.53
N ILE A 18 26.89 -21.41 -6.13
CA ILE A 18 25.47 -21.46 -5.74
C ILE A 18 24.71 -20.46 -6.61
N THR A 19 23.79 -20.97 -7.42
CA THR A 19 22.99 -20.20 -8.39
C THR A 19 21.49 -20.38 -8.21
N SER A 20 21.06 -21.29 -7.34
CA SER A 20 19.64 -21.55 -7.06
C SER A 20 19.32 -21.66 -5.56
N ASP A 21 18.05 -21.44 -5.21
CA ASP A 21 17.55 -21.62 -3.83
C ASP A 21 17.81 -23.04 -3.30
N ARG A 22 17.70 -24.05 -4.17
CA ARG A 22 17.95 -25.45 -3.82
C ARG A 22 19.41 -25.69 -3.45
N GLU A 23 20.33 -25.14 -4.22
CA GLU A 23 21.77 -25.20 -3.95
C GLU A 23 22.13 -24.43 -2.67
N LEU A 24 21.51 -23.27 -2.45
CA LEU A 24 21.70 -22.47 -1.24
C LEU A 24 21.29 -23.26 0.01
N ASP A 25 20.14 -23.92 -0.03
CA ASP A 25 19.66 -24.71 1.11
C ASP A 25 20.50 -25.98 1.33
N ALA A 26 21.03 -26.60 0.26
CA ALA A 26 21.99 -27.68 0.36
C ALA A 26 23.32 -27.22 0.98
N ALA A 27 23.84 -26.06 0.56
CA ALA A 27 25.06 -25.48 1.08
C ALA A 27 24.93 -25.13 2.57
N LYS A 28 23.82 -24.53 3.00
CA LYS A 28 23.56 -24.27 4.42
C LYS A 28 23.63 -25.53 5.25
N LYS A 29 23.03 -26.64 4.80
CA LYS A 29 23.08 -27.93 5.50
C LYS A 29 24.52 -28.46 5.61
N ARG A 30 25.25 -28.48 4.48
CA ARG A 30 26.64 -28.95 4.39
C ARG A 30 27.57 -28.15 5.30
N VAL A 31 27.52 -26.82 5.22
CA VAL A 31 28.38 -25.93 6.02
C VAL A 31 27.97 -26.01 7.50
N SER A 32 26.68 -26.08 7.82
CA SER A 32 26.24 -26.23 9.23
C SER A 32 26.75 -27.52 9.86
N ALA A 33 26.76 -28.63 9.10
CA ALA A 33 27.33 -29.89 9.56
C ALA A 33 28.86 -29.79 9.77
N LYS A 34 29.58 -29.16 8.83
CA LYS A 34 31.03 -28.92 8.93
C LYS A 34 31.40 -28.11 10.18
N TYR A 35 30.65 -27.05 10.48
CA TYR A 35 30.90 -26.17 11.63
C TYR A 35 30.15 -26.58 12.91
N LYS A 36 29.43 -27.71 12.90
CA LYS A 36 28.61 -28.21 14.01
C LYS A 36 27.66 -27.15 14.59
N LEU A 37 26.97 -26.43 13.72
CA LEU A 37 26.05 -25.38 14.14
C LEU A 37 24.77 -25.96 14.74
N PRO A 38 24.21 -25.33 15.79
CA PRO A 38 22.95 -25.77 16.41
C PRO A 38 21.72 -25.53 15.52
N SER A 39 21.84 -24.67 14.50
CA SER A 39 20.78 -24.33 13.56
C SER A 39 21.36 -23.93 12.21
N LEU A 40 20.52 -23.97 11.17
CA LEU A 40 20.90 -23.54 9.83
C LEU A 40 20.96 -22.00 9.75
N PRO A 41 22.03 -21.41 9.17
CA PRO A 41 22.09 -19.99 8.89
C PRO A 41 20.92 -19.49 8.03
N LYS A 42 20.27 -18.43 8.50
CA LYS A 42 19.24 -17.70 7.76
C LYS A 42 19.89 -16.81 6.70
N ASN A 43 19.16 -16.54 5.62
CA ASN A 43 19.62 -15.62 4.58
C ASN A 43 19.97 -14.23 5.14
N SER A 44 19.22 -13.74 6.13
CA SER A 44 19.48 -12.46 6.79
C SER A 44 20.81 -12.44 7.55
N GLU A 45 21.18 -13.55 8.18
CA GLU A 45 22.44 -13.68 8.93
C GLU A 45 23.64 -13.70 7.98
N ILE A 46 23.47 -14.30 6.78
CA ILE A 46 24.48 -14.26 5.72
C ILE A 46 24.59 -12.84 5.14
N LEU A 47 23.45 -12.16 4.91
CA LEU A 47 23.41 -10.78 4.40
C LEU A 47 24.08 -9.77 5.35
N LEU A 48 23.99 -9.99 6.66
CA LEU A 48 24.63 -9.12 7.67
C LEU A 48 26.16 -9.07 7.55
N LEU A 49 26.79 -10.10 6.98
CA LEU A 49 28.24 -10.18 6.81
C LEU A 49 28.76 -9.67 5.46
N CYS A 50 27.86 -9.17 4.61
CA CYS A 50 28.21 -8.66 3.29
C CYS A 50 28.71 -7.21 3.38
N SER A 51 29.79 -6.89 2.68
CA SER A 51 30.07 -5.49 2.32
C SER A 51 28.98 -4.95 1.36
N ALA A 52 28.96 -3.63 1.12
CA ALA A 52 28.01 -3.02 0.19
C ALA A 52 28.08 -3.65 -1.23
N ASP A 53 29.30 -3.89 -1.72
CA ASP A 53 29.55 -4.50 -3.04
C ASP A 53 29.16 -5.98 -3.09
N GLU A 54 29.49 -6.73 -2.04
CA GLU A 54 29.11 -8.14 -1.93
C GLU A 54 27.59 -8.27 -1.90
N ARG A 55 26.90 -7.41 -1.13
CA ARG A 55 25.45 -7.40 -1.00
C ARG A 55 24.80 -7.20 -2.37
N ALA A 56 25.27 -6.25 -3.18
CA ALA A 56 24.74 -6.01 -4.52
C ALA A 56 24.82 -7.25 -5.43
N ARG A 57 25.87 -8.06 -5.30
CA ARG A 57 26.07 -9.28 -6.08
C ARG A 57 25.18 -10.44 -5.63
N VAL A 58 24.96 -10.59 -4.33
CA VAL A 58 24.27 -11.79 -3.76
C VAL A 58 22.79 -11.58 -3.46
N ILE A 59 22.29 -10.34 -3.49
CA ILE A 59 20.92 -10.00 -3.06
C ILE A 59 19.84 -10.78 -3.80
N HIS A 60 20.07 -11.13 -5.07
CA HIS A 60 19.10 -11.84 -5.90
C HIS A 60 18.80 -13.27 -5.40
N LEU A 61 19.75 -13.91 -4.70
CA LEU A 61 19.59 -15.24 -4.10
C LEU A 61 19.22 -15.17 -2.62
N LEU A 62 19.73 -14.17 -1.89
CA LEU A 62 19.51 -14.09 -0.45
C LEU A 62 18.24 -13.32 -0.06
N GLN A 63 17.73 -12.43 -0.92
CA GLN A 63 16.51 -11.66 -0.63
C GLN A 63 15.28 -12.56 -0.59
N ARG A 64 14.64 -12.62 0.58
CA ARG A 64 13.37 -13.35 0.76
C ARG A 64 12.19 -12.44 0.41
N LYS A 65 11.13 -13.00 -0.18
CA LYS A 65 9.87 -12.27 -0.47
C LYS A 65 10.09 -11.05 -1.40
N SER A 66 10.84 -11.25 -2.48
CA SER A 66 11.18 -10.23 -3.50
C SER A 66 9.99 -9.39 -3.99
N VAL A 67 8.79 -9.96 -4.05
CA VAL A 67 7.54 -9.26 -4.40
C VAL A 67 7.19 -8.07 -3.48
N ARG A 68 7.78 -7.98 -2.27
CA ARG A 68 7.48 -6.93 -1.29
C ARG A 68 8.00 -5.55 -1.68
N THR A 69 9.06 -5.47 -2.49
CA THR A 69 9.65 -4.20 -2.94
C THR A 69 9.94 -4.24 -4.43
N ILE A 70 9.12 -4.98 -5.18
CA ILE A 70 9.29 -5.11 -6.64
C ILE A 70 9.15 -3.75 -7.34
N SER A 71 8.34 -2.85 -6.76
CA SER A 71 8.17 -1.47 -7.19
C SER A 71 9.32 -0.55 -6.75
N GLY A 72 10.29 -1.04 -5.98
CA GLY A 72 11.34 -0.21 -5.37
C GLY A 72 10.88 0.61 -4.16
N VAL A 73 9.70 0.30 -3.59
CA VAL A 73 9.13 1.02 -2.45
C VAL A 73 8.94 0.07 -1.27
N ALA A 74 9.44 0.47 -0.10
CA ALA A 74 9.24 -0.22 1.17
C ALA A 74 7.89 0.18 1.79
N VAL A 75 6.99 -0.80 1.95
CA VAL A 75 5.73 -0.58 2.67
C VAL A 75 5.93 -0.78 4.16
N VAL A 76 5.75 0.30 4.92
CA VAL A 76 5.83 0.35 6.39
C VAL A 76 4.43 0.58 6.94
N ALA A 77 3.80 -0.49 7.40
CA ALA A 77 2.47 -0.43 8.00
C ALA A 77 2.59 -0.39 9.52
N VAL A 78 2.02 0.65 10.13
CA VAL A 78 2.00 0.94 11.56
C VAL A 78 0.56 1.01 12.06
N MET A 79 0.34 0.72 13.33
CA MET A 79 -0.98 0.75 13.93
C MET A 79 -1.06 1.81 15.01
N THR A 80 -2.17 2.53 15.00
CA THR A 80 -2.53 3.44 16.09
C THR A 80 -2.82 2.64 17.35
N SER A 81 -2.79 3.30 18.51
CA SER A 81 -3.29 2.70 19.75
C SER A 81 -4.79 2.36 19.62
N PRO A 82 -5.28 1.34 20.33
CA PRO A 82 -6.71 0.99 20.33
C PRO A 82 -7.59 2.19 20.69
N TYR A 83 -8.65 2.42 19.91
CA TYR A 83 -9.60 3.50 20.13
C TYR A 83 -11.01 3.05 19.71
N PRO A 84 -12.06 3.42 20.45
CA PRO A 84 -13.41 2.97 20.13
C PRO A 84 -13.90 3.58 18.81
N CYS A 85 -14.75 2.85 18.10
CA CYS A 85 -15.51 3.41 16.98
C CYS A 85 -16.62 4.30 17.55
N PRO A 86 -16.88 5.49 16.97
CA PRO A 86 -17.93 6.40 17.47
C PRO A 86 -19.35 5.81 17.48
N HIS A 87 -19.64 4.86 16.58
CA HIS A 87 -20.95 4.19 16.49
C HIS A 87 -21.04 2.85 17.23
N GLY A 88 -19.98 2.44 17.94
CA GLY A 88 -19.86 1.09 18.52
C GLY A 88 -19.28 0.05 17.56
N ALA A 89 -19.49 -1.23 17.87
CA ALA A 89 -18.89 -2.34 17.14
C ALA A 89 -19.77 -2.83 15.97
N CYS A 90 -19.16 -3.02 14.80
CA CYS A 90 -19.81 -3.70 13.68
C CYS A 90 -19.89 -5.22 13.97
N ILE A 91 -20.93 -5.87 13.46
CA ILE A 91 -21.19 -7.31 13.65
C ILE A 91 -20.00 -8.22 13.27
N PRO A 92 -19.29 -8.02 12.14
CA PRO A 92 -18.15 -8.85 11.76
C PRO A 92 -16.80 -8.37 12.33
N CYS A 93 -16.77 -7.34 13.18
CA CYS A 93 -15.52 -6.74 13.66
C CYS A 93 -14.96 -7.50 14.88
N PRO A 94 -13.80 -8.17 14.77
CA PRO A 94 -13.25 -8.94 15.90
C PRO A 94 -12.50 -8.10 16.94
N GLY A 95 -11.96 -6.96 16.53
CA GLY A 95 -11.07 -6.13 17.35
C GLY A 95 -11.77 -5.01 18.11
N GLY A 96 -10.96 -4.09 18.64
CA GLY A 96 -11.41 -2.91 19.37
C GLY A 96 -11.04 -2.96 20.85
N PRO A 97 -11.03 -1.80 21.54
CA PRO A 97 -10.64 -1.72 22.95
C PRO A 97 -11.57 -2.51 23.89
N ALA A 98 -12.84 -2.67 23.50
CA ALA A 98 -13.83 -3.46 24.24
C ALA A 98 -13.80 -4.96 23.89
N SER A 99 -13.05 -5.36 22.86
CA SER A 99 -12.90 -6.77 22.51
C SER A 99 -11.96 -7.51 23.47
N VAL A 100 -12.04 -8.84 23.48
CA VAL A 100 -11.11 -9.70 24.22
C VAL A 100 -9.64 -9.50 23.82
N PHE A 101 -9.39 -9.00 22.61
CA PHE A 101 -8.05 -8.79 22.08
C PHE A 101 -7.45 -7.43 22.48
N ARG A 102 -8.28 -6.44 22.85
CA ARG A 102 -7.87 -5.07 23.19
C ARG A 102 -6.94 -4.44 22.15
N THR A 103 -7.23 -4.69 20.89
CA THR A 103 -6.49 -4.26 19.70
C THR A 103 -7.18 -3.09 19.00
N PRO A 104 -6.53 -2.46 18.01
CA PRO A 104 -7.23 -1.58 17.06
C PRO A 104 -8.38 -2.30 16.36
N GLN A 105 -9.33 -1.52 15.86
CA GLN A 105 -10.55 -2.06 15.26
C GLN A 105 -10.24 -2.97 14.07
N SER A 106 -11.01 -4.07 13.95
CA SER A 106 -10.87 -5.11 12.90
C SER A 106 -9.67 -6.05 13.00
N TYR A 107 -8.81 -5.95 14.03
CA TYR A 107 -7.62 -6.79 14.20
C TYR A 107 -7.68 -7.66 15.46
N MET A 108 -7.01 -8.81 15.48
CA MET A 108 -7.06 -9.80 16.58
C MET A 108 -5.77 -9.98 17.37
N GLY A 109 -4.68 -9.29 17.00
CA GLY A 109 -3.46 -9.23 17.80
C GLY A 109 -2.37 -10.21 17.38
N ARG A 110 -2.67 -11.13 16.47
CA ARG A 110 -1.68 -12.10 15.94
C ARG A 110 -1.26 -11.81 14.50
N GLU A 111 -1.85 -10.80 13.88
CA GLU A 111 -1.40 -10.31 12.59
C GLU A 111 0.02 -9.73 12.74
N PRO A 112 0.92 -9.90 11.76
CA PRO A 112 2.32 -9.47 11.91
C PRO A 112 2.49 -7.98 12.23
N ALA A 113 1.61 -7.11 11.72
CA ALA A 113 1.63 -5.70 12.05
C ALA A 113 1.12 -5.41 13.47
N THR A 114 0.06 -6.09 13.90
CA THR A 114 -0.50 -5.94 15.23
C THR A 114 0.42 -6.45 16.32
N MET A 115 1.09 -7.59 16.09
CA MET A 115 2.12 -8.09 17.01
C MET A 115 3.27 -7.08 17.19
N ARG A 116 3.75 -6.46 16.10
CA ARG A 116 4.76 -5.40 16.21
C ARG A 116 4.25 -4.20 16.98
N ALA A 117 3.01 -3.78 16.72
CA ALA A 117 2.40 -2.65 17.41
C ALA A 117 2.31 -2.92 18.92
N ILE A 118 1.84 -4.11 19.32
CA ILE A 118 1.78 -4.54 20.73
C ILE A 118 3.19 -4.54 21.36
N GLN A 119 4.18 -5.12 20.67
CA GLN A 119 5.58 -5.15 21.16
C GLN A 119 6.21 -3.76 21.31
N CYS A 120 5.68 -2.77 20.59
CA CYS A 120 6.14 -1.39 20.64
C CYS A 120 5.21 -0.50 21.48
N ASP A 121 4.25 -1.06 22.22
CA ASP A 121 3.23 -0.32 22.98
C ASP A 121 2.48 0.73 22.13
N TYR A 122 2.28 0.42 20.84
CA TYR A 122 1.69 1.30 19.84
C TYR A 122 2.45 2.62 19.60
N ASP A 123 3.71 2.71 20.03
CA ASP A 123 4.60 3.83 19.76
C ASP A 123 4.91 3.89 18.25
N PRO A 124 4.58 5.00 17.57
CA PRO A 124 4.81 5.17 16.13
C PRO A 124 6.30 5.10 15.74
N TYR A 125 7.18 5.74 16.52
CA TYR A 125 8.61 5.79 16.24
C TYR A 125 9.21 4.38 16.27
N LYS A 126 8.95 3.65 17.37
CA LYS A 126 9.45 2.29 17.57
C LYS A 126 8.94 1.34 16.48
N GLN A 127 7.66 1.43 16.13
CA GLN A 127 7.06 0.61 15.08
C GLN A 127 7.75 0.82 13.72
N VAL A 128 8.00 2.08 13.33
CA VAL A 128 8.71 2.39 12.08
C VAL A 128 10.15 1.89 12.15
N ALA A 129 10.90 2.23 13.20
CA ALA A 129 12.31 1.85 13.35
C ALA A 129 12.51 0.33 13.30
N VAL A 130 11.69 -0.44 14.03
CA VAL A 130 11.73 -1.92 14.01
C VAL A 130 11.42 -2.45 12.61
N ARG A 131 10.43 -1.86 11.91
CA ARG A 131 10.04 -2.31 10.58
C ARG A 131 11.11 -2.01 9.52
N LEU A 132 11.78 -0.87 9.58
CA LEU A 132 12.90 -0.51 8.70
C LEU A 132 14.09 -1.46 8.91
N ARG A 133 14.49 -1.71 10.16
CA ARG A 133 15.53 -2.71 10.51
C ARG A 133 15.18 -4.10 9.99
N GLN A 134 13.92 -4.51 10.16
CA GLN A 134 13.46 -5.80 9.65
C GLN A 134 13.62 -5.87 8.13
N LEU A 135 13.18 -4.87 7.38
CA LEU A 135 13.30 -4.85 5.91
C LEU A 135 14.76 -4.84 5.45
N GLN A 136 15.62 -4.06 6.10
CA GLN A 136 17.03 -3.97 5.76
C GLN A 136 17.76 -5.32 5.98
N SER A 137 17.48 -5.99 7.10
CA SER A 137 18.11 -7.28 7.44
C SER A 137 17.72 -8.43 6.50
N ILE A 138 16.56 -8.37 5.86
CA ILE A 138 16.15 -9.33 4.82
C ILE A 138 16.46 -8.86 3.39
N GLY A 139 17.28 -7.81 3.24
CA GLY A 139 17.82 -7.41 1.94
C GLY A 139 16.93 -6.48 1.13
N HIS A 140 15.93 -5.83 1.74
CA HIS A 140 15.09 -4.88 1.02
C HIS A 140 15.66 -3.46 1.09
N PRO A 141 15.55 -2.68 0.00
CA PRO A 141 15.82 -1.25 0.04
C PRO A 141 14.80 -0.55 0.94
N VAL A 142 15.24 0.49 1.63
CA VAL A 142 14.42 1.28 2.56
C VAL A 142 14.54 2.79 2.31
N ASP A 143 15.24 3.20 1.24
CA ASP A 143 15.41 4.61 0.85
C ASP A 143 14.09 5.30 0.49
N LYS A 144 13.10 4.54 0.03
CA LYS A 144 11.75 5.02 -0.29
C LYS A 144 10.72 4.23 0.49
N VAL A 145 9.96 4.93 1.32
CA VAL A 145 8.94 4.34 2.20
C VAL A 145 7.55 4.87 1.87
N GLU A 146 6.60 3.95 1.72
CA GLU A 146 5.17 4.26 1.83
C GLU A 146 4.72 3.90 3.26
N LEU A 147 4.27 4.90 4.01
CA LEU A 147 3.70 4.73 5.35
C LEU A 147 2.21 4.41 5.24
N ILE A 148 1.77 3.37 5.94
CA ILE A 148 0.34 3.03 6.04
C ILE A 148 -0.05 3.09 7.52
N VAL A 149 -0.94 4.02 7.85
CA VAL A 149 -1.52 4.18 9.18
C VAL A 149 -2.81 3.37 9.25
N MET A 150 -2.75 2.27 9.99
CA MET A 150 -3.85 1.31 10.14
C MET A 150 -4.57 1.47 11.48
N GLY A 151 -5.85 1.09 11.49
CA GLY A 151 -6.71 1.09 12.68
C GLY A 151 -8.14 1.52 12.40
N GLY A 152 -8.38 2.19 11.26
CA GLY A 152 -9.71 2.53 10.75
C GLY A 152 -10.43 3.68 11.47
N THR A 153 -9.88 4.18 12.57
CA THR A 153 -10.46 5.28 13.38
C THR A 153 -9.50 6.45 13.57
N PHE A 154 -8.45 6.56 12.74
CA PHE A 154 -7.41 7.58 12.92
C PHE A 154 -7.95 9.01 12.84
N THR A 155 -8.82 9.32 11.87
CA THR A 155 -9.39 10.67 11.73
C THR A 155 -10.37 11.03 12.85
N ALA A 156 -10.92 10.04 13.56
CA ALA A 156 -11.76 10.23 14.74
C ALA A 156 -10.96 10.54 16.03
N ARG A 157 -9.62 10.45 15.98
CA ARG A 157 -8.75 10.76 17.12
C ARG A 157 -8.58 12.28 17.28
N PRO A 158 -8.24 12.77 18.50
CA PRO A 158 -7.88 14.16 18.70
C PRO A 158 -6.74 14.61 17.74
N PRO A 159 -6.76 15.85 17.22
CA PRO A 159 -5.75 16.35 16.28
C PRO A 159 -4.31 16.17 16.77
N ASP A 160 -4.04 16.42 18.05
CA ASP A 160 -2.70 16.33 18.62
C ASP A 160 -2.14 14.91 18.56
N TYR A 161 -3.00 13.90 18.77
CA TYR A 161 -2.61 12.49 18.57
C TYR A 161 -2.25 12.21 17.11
N GLN A 162 -3.02 12.76 16.16
CA GLN A 162 -2.76 12.55 14.74
C GLN A 162 -1.41 13.16 14.32
N GLN A 163 -1.14 14.38 14.77
CA GLN A 163 0.12 15.08 14.50
C GLN A 163 1.31 14.38 15.17
N TRP A 164 1.19 14.03 16.45
CA TRP A 164 2.23 13.27 17.16
C TRP A 164 2.52 11.94 16.46
N PHE A 165 1.48 11.17 16.11
CA PHE A 165 1.66 9.84 15.53
C PHE A 165 2.42 9.88 14.20
N VAL A 166 2.06 10.82 13.33
CA VAL A 166 2.73 10.97 12.04
C VAL A 166 4.11 11.63 12.19
N GLY A 167 4.21 12.65 13.05
CA GLY A 167 5.48 13.32 13.38
C GLY A 167 6.53 12.31 13.81
N GLN A 168 6.23 11.49 14.81
CA GLN A 168 7.15 10.45 15.31
C GLN A 168 7.44 9.35 14.30
N SER A 169 6.45 8.99 13.46
CA SER A 169 6.68 8.04 12.36
C SER A 169 7.70 8.57 11.35
N ILE A 170 7.66 9.88 11.04
CA ILE A 170 8.59 10.54 10.12
C ILE A 170 9.95 10.78 10.81
N SER A 171 9.98 11.14 12.09
CA SER A 171 11.22 11.26 12.88
C SER A 171 12.03 9.96 12.83
N ALA A 172 11.37 8.82 13.01
CA ALA A 172 12.03 7.51 12.88
C ALA A 172 12.62 7.24 11.50
N MET A 173 12.09 7.85 10.43
CA MET A 173 12.67 7.78 9.09
C MET A 173 13.85 8.74 8.94
N ASN A 174 13.75 9.95 9.50
CA ASN A 174 14.82 10.94 9.47
C ASN A 174 16.08 10.45 10.20
N ASP A 175 15.89 9.80 11.34
CA ASP A 175 16.98 9.30 12.18
C ASP A 175 17.60 7.99 11.63
N PHE A 176 16.93 7.35 10.66
CA PHE A 176 17.39 6.08 10.11
C PHE A 176 18.55 6.28 9.12
N SER A 177 19.78 6.23 9.61
CA SER A 177 20.99 6.46 8.82
C SER A 177 21.42 5.28 7.92
N GLY A 178 20.71 4.14 7.94
CA GLY A 178 21.02 2.98 7.10
C GLY A 178 22.33 2.23 7.46
N ALA A 179 23.21 2.80 8.28
CA ALA A 179 24.45 2.19 8.74
C ALA A 179 24.27 1.50 10.10
N GLY A 180 23.24 0.64 10.22
CA GLY A 180 23.01 -0.15 11.43
C GLY A 180 22.81 0.71 12.67
N VAL A 181 21.65 1.33 12.81
CA VAL A 181 21.22 2.00 14.04
C VAL A 181 21.41 1.03 15.21
N VAL A 182 22.34 1.34 16.10
CA VAL A 182 22.55 0.61 17.36
C VAL A 182 21.37 0.97 18.27
N ASP A 183 20.86 0.05 19.10
CA ASP A 183 19.69 0.31 19.96
C ASP A 183 19.85 1.55 20.88
N GLN A 184 21.06 2.10 21.01
CA GLN A 184 21.38 3.33 21.75
C GLN A 184 20.99 4.63 21.03
N ASP A 185 20.65 4.60 19.73
CA ASP A 185 20.27 5.79 18.94
C ASP A 185 18.74 5.96 18.78
N ILE A 186 17.94 5.11 19.41
CA ILE A 186 16.48 5.25 19.42
C ILE A 186 16.14 6.42 20.32
N ASN A 187 15.56 7.49 19.75
CA ASN A 187 15.03 8.57 20.56
C ASN A 187 14.05 8.02 21.60
N THR A 188 14.37 8.16 22.88
CA THR A 188 13.56 7.67 24.00
C THR A 188 12.50 8.68 24.45
N ASP A 189 12.57 9.93 23.98
CA ASP A 189 11.57 10.96 24.26
C ASP A 189 10.53 10.97 23.13
N THR A 190 9.56 10.07 23.26
CA THR A 190 8.44 9.89 22.33
C THR A 190 7.09 10.21 22.97
N ASP A 191 7.07 10.96 24.07
CA ASP A 191 5.83 11.28 24.79
C ASP A 191 4.85 12.05 23.88
N LEU A 192 3.56 11.76 24.05
CA LEU A 192 2.48 12.49 23.40
C LEU A 192 2.46 13.96 23.81
N ASN A 193 2.97 14.28 25.00
CA ASN A 193 3.06 15.66 25.50
C ASN A 193 4.26 16.44 24.95
N THR A 194 5.14 15.80 24.18
CA THR A 194 6.29 16.47 23.57
C THR A 194 5.80 17.45 22.50
N ASP A 195 6.19 18.72 22.61
CA ASP A 195 5.84 19.74 21.60
C ASP A 195 6.60 19.46 20.30
N LEU A 196 5.90 18.86 19.33
CA LEU A 196 6.47 18.44 18.06
C LEU A 196 6.25 19.52 17.00
N ASN A 197 7.36 20.09 16.52
CA ASN A 197 7.33 20.90 15.31
C ASN A 197 7.27 19.99 14.07
N ILE A 198 6.08 19.48 13.77
CA ILE A 198 5.83 18.58 12.63
C ILE A 198 6.27 19.19 11.30
N LYS A 199 6.16 20.50 11.12
CA LYS A 199 6.59 21.19 9.89
C LYS A 199 8.10 21.04 9.67
N SER A 200 8.90 21.18 10.72
CA SER A 200 10.35 20.96 10.69
C SER A 200 10.69 19.50 10.39
N ILE A 201 10.01 18.56 11.07
CA ILE A 201 10.20 17.11 10.86
C ILE A 201 9.94 16.71 9.40
N ILE A 202 8.83 17.22 8.83
CA ILE A 202 8.48 17.01 7.41
C ILE A 202 9.54 17.61 6.50
N ALA A 203 10.03 18.82 6.77
CA ALA A 203 11.04 19.48 5.95
C ALA A 203 12.35 18.67 5.92
N THR A 204 12.80 18.15 7.07
CA THR A 204 13.98 17.27 7.14
C THR A 204 13.80 16.01 6.29
N ASN A 205 12.60 15.44 6.26
CA ASN A 205 12.35 14.21 5.50
C ASN A 205 12.42 14.37 3.99
N GLU A 206 12.28 15.59 3.46
CA GLU A 206 12.34 15.85 2.01
C GLU A 206 13.70 15.43 1.40
N ILE A 207 14.77 15.49 2.20
CA ILE A 207 16.14 15.16 1.80
C ILE A 207 16.78 14.02 2.60
N ALA A 208 16.04 13.39 3.53
CA ALA A 208 16.53 12.29 4.34
C ALA A 208 16.98 11.07 3.51
N SER A 209 17.80 10.21 4.12
CA SER A 209 18.22 8.93 3.53
C SER A 209 17.06 7.96 3.36
N VAL A 210 16.12 7.96 4.30
CA VAL A 210 14.84 7.24 4.22
C VAL A 210 13.72 8.24 3.98
N ARG A 211 13.23 8.27 2.74
CA ARG A 211 12.26 9.25 2.27
C ARG A 211 10.84 8.70 2.36
N ASN A 212 9.94 9.44 3.02
CA ASN A 212 8.52 9.15 2.97
C ASN A 212 7.95 9.60 1.61
N ILE A 213 7.70 8.66 0.71
CA ILE A 213 7.20 8.96 -0.62
C ILE A 213 5.67 8.93 -0.73
N GLY A 214 4.99 8.64 0.38
CA GLY A 214 3.54 8.64 0.43
C GLY A 214 3.03 8.12 1.78
N ILE A 215 1.94 8.73 2.24
CA ILE A 215 1.22 8.29 3.43
C ILE A 215 -0.20 7.87 3.03
N THR A 216 -0.60 6.71 3.55
CA THR A 216 -1.93 6.13 3.43
C THR A 216 -2.61 6.15 4.79
N PHE A 217 -3.82 6.69 4.86
CA PHE A 217 -4.67 6.62 6.05
C PHE A 217 -5.88 5.73 5.79
N GLU A 218 -6.14 4.77 6.69
CA GLU A 218 -7.37 3.99 6.69
C GLU A 218 -8.43 4.67 7.57
N THR A 219 -9.61 4.94 7.03
CA THR A 219 -10.69 5.58 7.80
C THR A 219 -12.10 5.21 7.32
N ARG A 220 -13.11 5.74 8.00
CA ARG A 220 -14.53 5.56 7.69
C ARG A 220 -15.05 6.73 6.83
N PRO A 221 -16.06 6.50 5.97
CA PRO A 221 -16.67 7.55 5.16
C PRO A 221 -17.17 8.78 5.93
N ASP A 222 -17.75 8.57 7.11
CA ASP A 222 -18.38 9.59 7.95
C ASP A 222 -17.38 10.51 8.67
N HIS A 223 -16.07 10.21 8.59
CA HIS A 223 -14.98 10.98 9.19
C HIS A 223 -14.02 11.56 8.15
N LEU A 224 -14.62 12.09 7.06
CA LEU A 224 -13.95 12.70 5.92
C LEU A 224 -14.63 14.02 5.51
N SER A 225 -14.91 14.87 6.49
CA SER A 225 -15.22 16.29 6.28
C SER A 225 -14.03 17.02 5.64
N THR A 226 -14.27 18.21 5.10
CA THR A 226 -13.19 19.05 4.55
C THR A 226 -12.12 19.36 5.60
N VAL A 227 -12.51 19.61 6.85
CA VAL A 227 -11.59 19.84 7.98
C VAL A 227 -10.70 18.63 8.25
N GLU A 228 -11.26 17.42 8.25
CA GLU A 228 -10.47 16.20 8.44
C GLU A 228 -9.50 15.97 7.27
N ILE A 229 -9.96 16.22 6.03
CA ILE A 229 -9.12 16.10 4.83
C ILE A 229 -7.97 17.11 4.86
N ASP A 230 -8.22 18.36 5.26
CA ASP A 230 -7.18 19.38 5.37
C ASP A 230 -6.11 19.01 6.39
N ARG A 231 -6.51 18.47 7.55
CA ARG A 231 -5.57 17.94 8.56
C ARG A 231 -4.73 16.80 8.02
N LEU A 232 -5.35 15.87 7.26
CA LEU A 232 -4.63 14.77 6.62
C LEU A 232 -3.59 15.28 5.61
N LEU A 233 -3.94 16.29 4.81
CA LEU A 233 -3.02 16.91 3.85
C LEU A 233 -1.84 17.60 4.56
N GLU A 234 -2.10 18.31 5.66
CA GLU A 234 -1.07 18.99 6.46
C GLU A 234 0.00 18.03 7.01
N ILE A 235 -0.41 16.81 7.39
CA ILE A 235 0.49 15.76 7.86
C ILE A 235 1.04 14.87 6.74
N GLY A 236 0.81 15.23 5.47
CA GLY A 236 1.45 14.59 4.30
C GLY A 236 0.66 13.42 3.68
N ALA A 237 -0.66 13.35 3.86
CA ALA A 237 -1.49 12.37 3.19
C ALA A 237 -1.33 12.43 1.67
N THR A 238 -1.25 11.25 1.05
CA THR A 238 -1.30 11.13 -0.42
C THR A 238 -2.36 10.15 -0.89
N LYS A 239 -2.83 9.28 0.02
CA LYS A 239 -3.86 8.28 -0.22
C LYS A 239 -4.75 8.14 1.00
N VAL A 240 -6.05 7.99 0.77
CA VAL A 240 -7.02 7.62 1.80
C VAL A 240 -7.71 6.33 1.36
N GLU A 241 -7.76 5.38 2.27
CA GLU A 241 -8.49 4.14 2.09
C GLU A 241 -9.75 4.15 2.94
N VAL A 242 -10.88 4.13 2.26
CA VAL A 242 -12.20 4.30 2.83
C VAL A 242 -12.82 2.93 3.06
N GLY A 243 -13.19 2.68 4.31
CA GLY A 243 -13.87 1.46 4.74
C GLY A 243 -15.33 1.41 4.33
N VAL A 244 -15.63 1.37 3.02
CA VAL A 244 -16.98 1.35 2.43
C VAL A 244 -17.74 0.06 2.77
N GLN A 245 -17.05 -1.07 2.66
CA GLN A 245 -17.52 -2.45 2.86
C GLN A 245 -18.57 -2.93 1.85
N SER A 246 -19.67 -2.20 1.66
CA SER A 246 -20.74 -2.50 0.71
C SER A 246 -21.33 -1.20 0.14
N ILE A 247 -21.87 -1.26 -1.07
CA ILE A 247 -22.62 -0.16 -1.69
C ILE A 247 -24.14 -0.29 -1.51
N TYR A 248 -24.59 -1.18 -0.62
CA TYR A 248 -26.01 -1.39 -0.32
C TYR A 248 -26.29 -1.03 1.14
N ASP A 249 -27.10 0.01 1.39
CA ASP A 249 -27.45 0.43 2.76
C ASP A 249 -28.10 -0.70 3.56
N ARG A 250 -28.95 -1.52 2.94
CA ARG A 250 -29.54 -2.72 3.58
C ARG A 250 -28.50 -3.70 4.15
N VAL A 251 -27.32 -3.79 3.52
CA VAL A 251 -26.21 -4.63 4.01
C VAL A 251 -25.45 -3.92 5.12
N LEU A 252 -25.19 -2.62 4.96
CA LEU A 252 -24.51 -1.78 5.96
C LEU A 252 -25.28 -1.74 7.28
N GLU A 253 -26.58 -1.50 7.23
CA GLU A 253 -27.50 -1.53 8.37
C GLU A 253 -27.48 -2.91 9.05
N LYS A 254 -27.60 -3.98 8.26
CA LYS A 254 -27.63 -5.35 8.78
C LYS A 254 -26.36 -5.73 9.54
N ILE A 255 -25.21 -5.17 9.17
CA ILE A 255 -23.93 -5.41 9.88
C ILE A 255 -23.62 -4.38 10.97
N ASN A 256 -24.59 -3.51 11.29
CA ASN A 256 -24.44 -2.39 12.23
C ASN A 256 -23.26 -1.48 11.86
N ARG A 257 -23.17 -1.08 10.59
CA ARG A 257 -22.16 -0.14 10.12
C ARG A 257 -22.67 1.29 10.31
N GLY A 258 -21.91 2.13 11.01
CA GLY A 258 -22.33 3.51 11.32
C GLY A 258 -22.15 4.53 10.19
N HIS A 259 -22.25 4.13 8.92
CA HIS A 259 -22.18 5.05 7.77
C HIS A 259 -23.14 4.57 6.67
N THR A 260 -23.54 5.48 5.79
CA THR A 260 -24.38 5.21 4.61
C THR A 260 -23.57 5.16 3.31
N VAL A 261 -24.16 4.64 2.24
CA VAL A 261 -23.57 4.71 0.89
C VAL A 261 -23.36 6.18 0.46
N GLN A 262 -24.26 7.08 0.84
CA GLN A 262 -24.14 8.50 0.53
C GLN A 262 -22.91 9.14 1.20
N ASP A 263 -22.58 8.73 2.42
CA ASP A 263 -21.35 9.18 3.09
C ASP A 263 -20.10 8.76 2.29
N ALA A 264 -20.10 7.53 1.75
CA ALA A 264 -19.00 7.03 0.92
C ALA A 264 -18.86 7.82 -0.39
N ILE A 265 -19.97 8.15 -1.05
CA ILE A 265 -19.99 8.97 -2.28
C ILE A 265 -19.47 10.39 -1.97
N ALA A 266 -19.98 11.02 -0.92
CA ALA A 266 -19.57 12.37 -0.52
C ALA A 266 -18.09 12.43 -0.14
N ALA A 267 -17.60 11.45 0.62
CA ALA A 267 -16.20 11.33 0.98
C ALA A 267 -15.29 11.15 -0.24
N ASN A 268 -15.68 10.28 -1.18
CA ASN A 268 -14.94 10.04 -2.42
C ASN A 268 -14.80 11.33 -3.25
N LYS A 269 -15.89 12.10 -3.40
CA LYS A 269 -15.87 13.39 -4.09
C LYS A 269 -14.87 14.36 -3.45
N ARG A 270 -14.99 14.61 -2.13
CA ARG A 270 -14.11 15.54 -1.42
C ARG A 270 -12.64 15.14 -1.51
N LEU A 271 -12.34 13.85 -1.36
CA LEU A 271 -10.97 13.33 -1.47
C LEU A 271 -10.39 13.58 -2.88
N ARG A 272 -11.16 13.31 -3.94
CA ARG A 272 -10.73 13.53 -5.32
C ARG A 272 -10.53 15.00 -5.64
N ASP A 273 -11.47 15.85 -5.24
CA ASP A 273 -11.39 17.31 -5.41
C ASP A 273 -10.28 17.94 -4.54
N SER A 274 -9.74 17.20 -3.57
CA SER A 274 -8.54 17.54 -2.80
C SER A 274 -7.26 16.91 -3.37
N GLY A 275 -7.32 16.30 -4.55
CA GLY A 275 -6.17 15.70 -5.22
C GLY A 275 -5.67 14.37 -4.63
N LEU A 276 -6.34 13.79 -3.63
CA LEU A 276 -5.92 12.56 -2.98
C LEU A 276 -6.27 11.31 -3.80
N LYS A 277 -5.44 10.27 -3.70
CA LYS A 277 -5.77 8.93 -4.18
C LYS A 277 -6.84 8.30 -3.28
N VAL A 278 -7.84 7.65 -3.87
CA VAL A 278 -8.95 7.02 -3.13
C VAL A 278 -8.92 5.51 -3.30
N GLY A 279 -8.84 4.80 -2.19
CA GLY A 279 -8.99 3.34 -2.16
C GLY A 279 -10.26 2.93 -1.44
N PHE A 280 -10.97 1.91 -1.93
CA PHE A 280 -12.10 1.32 -1.22
C PHE A 280 -11.72 -0.02 -0.62
N HIS A 281 -12.13 -0.24 0.64
CA HIS A 281 -12.20 -1.57 1.21
C HIS A 281 -13.61 -2.09 1.00
N ILE A 282 -13.73 -3.19 0.26
CA ILE A 282 -15.01 -3.84 -0.05
C ILE A 282 -14.96 -5.26 0.53
N MET A 283 -16.07 -5.68 1.13
CA MET A 283 -16.23 -7.02 1.69
C MET A 283 -17.23 -7.81 0.86
N ILE A 284 -16.96 -9.11 0.67
CA ILE A 284 -17.87 -10.06 0.00
C ILE A 284 -18.35 -11.11 0.99
N GLY A 285 -19.54 -11.67 0.77
CA GLY A 285 -20.19 -12.62 1.66
C GLY A 285 -20.64 -12.01 2.99
N LEU A 286 -20.94 -10.70 3.03
CA LEU A 286 -21.49 -10.05 4.22
C LEU A 286 -22.92 -10.53 4.50
N PRO A 287 -23.38 -10.56 5.76
CA PRO A 287 -24.77 -10.83 6.08
C PRO A 287 -25.74 -9.94 5.28
N GLY A 288 -26.68 -10.59 4.58
CA GLY A 288 -27.63 -9.91 3.71
C GLY A 288 -27.17 -9.73 2.27
N SER A 289 -25.94 -10.08 1.90
CA SER A 289 -25.47 -10.14 0.51
C SER A 289 -25.36 -11.59 0.05
N ASP A 290 -25.55 -11.84 -1.24
CA ASP A 290 -25.20 -13.09 -1.91
C ASP A 290 -24.13 -12.89 -3.00
N ALA A 291 -23.73 -13.97 -3.69
CA ALA A 291 -22.68 -13.89 -4.71
C ALA A 291 -23.06 -13.03 -5.92
N SER A 292 -24.36 -12.96 -6.26
CA SER A 292 -24.87 -12.14 -7.35
C SER A 292 -24.86 -10.67 -6.96
N ASP A 293 -25.33 -10.34 -5.75
CA ASP A 293 -25.23 -9.01 -5.16
C ASP A 293 -23.77 -8.53 -5.15
N ASP A 294 -22.85 -9.36 -4.66
CA ASP A 294 -21.44 -9.01 -4.56
C ASP A 294 -20.84 -8.73 -5.95
N LEU A 295 -21.08 -9.59 -6.94
CA LEU A 295 -20.59 -9.36 -8.30
C LEU A 295 -21.19 -8.10 -8.94
N ASN A 296 -22.49 -7.87 -8.75
CA ASN A 296 -23.16 -6.67 -9.25
C ASN A 296 -22.63 -5.41 -8.58
N MET A 297 -22.31 -5.45 -7.28
CA MET A 297 -21.63 -4.34 -6.60
C MET A 297 -20.31 -3.97 -7.29
N PHE A 298 -19.48 -4.94 -7.68
CA PHE A 298 -18.24 -4.62 -8.39
C PHE A 298 -18.48 -4.05 -9.79
N LYS A 299 -19.50 -4.52 -10.51
CA LYS A 299 -19.89 -3.90 -11.80
C LYS A 299 -20.30 -2.44 -11.58
N THR A 300 -21.17 -2.18 -10.60
CA THR A 300 -21.64 -0.83 -10.25
C THR A 300 -20.52 0.08 -9.79
N LEU A 301 -19.57 -0.42 -8.97
CA LEU A 301 -18.41 0.36 -8.51
C LEU A 301 -17.59 0.98 -9.65
N PHE A 302 -17.64 0.40 -10.85
CA PHE A 302 -16.88 0.87 -12.01
C PHE A 302 -17.76 1.42 -13.15
N SER A 303 -19.07 1.21 -13.11
CA SER A 303 -20.01 1.79 -14.09
C SER A 303 -20.73 3.04 -13.58
N ASP A 304 -20.88 3.21 -12.27
CA ASP A 304 -21.50 4.38 -11.65
C ASP A 304 -20.42 5.45 -11.31
N PRO A 305 -20.50 6.65 -11.91
CA PRO A 305 -19.58 7.76 -11.66
C PRO A 305 -19.47 8.22 -10.20
N SER A 306 -20.34 7.75 -9.30
CA SER A 306 -20.29 8.10 -7.88
C SER A 306 -19.15 7.39 -7.13
N PHE A 307 -18.59 6.31 -7.67
CA PHE A 307 -17.64 5.43 -6.97
C PHE A 307 -16.25 5.41 -7.64
N CYS A 308 -16.11 4.69 -8.75
CA CYS A 308 -14.88 4.51 -9.53
C CYS A 308 -13.54 4.59 -8.74
N PRO A 309 -13.31 3.79 -7.68
CA PRO A 309 -12.15 3.96 -6.77
C PRO A 309 -10.82 3.58 -7.42
N ASP A 310 -9.77 4.41 -7.25
CA ASP A 310 -8.46 4.16 -7.88
C ASP A 310 -7.80 2.86 -7.37
N HIS A 311 -8.03 2.55 -6.10
CA HIS A 311 -7.48 1.39 -5.41
C HIS A 311 -8.59 0.54 -4.80
N LEU A 312 -8.35 -0.77 -4.75
CA LEU A 312 -9.31 -1.72 -4.20
C LEU A 312 -8.62 -2.72 -3.26
N LYS A 313 -9.22 -2.93 -2.09
CA LYS A 313 -8.95 -4.07 -1.21
C LYS A 313 -10.22 -4.89 -1.07
N ILE A 314 -10.17 -6.17 -1.44
CA ILE A 314 -11.30 -7.09 -1.34
C ILE A 314 -11.07 -8.02 -0.15
N TYR A 315 -12.03 -8.07 0.76
CA TYR A 315 -11.97 -8.91 1.95
C TYR A 315 -13.17 -9.86 1.98
N PRO A 316 -12.99 -11.15 1.65
CA PRO A 316 -13.99 -12.15 2.00
C PRO A 316 -14.32 -12.08 3.49
N THR A 317 -15.61 -12.10 3.82
CA THR A 317 -16.08 -12.06 5.20
C THR A 317 -15.62 -13.30 5.94
N LEU A 318 -15.02 -13.11 7.11
CA LEU A 318 -14.52 -14.18 7.96
C LEU A 318 -15.31 -14.21 9.26
N VAL A 319 -15.71 -15.40 9.69
CA VAL A 319 -16.27 -15.63 11.01
C VAL A 319 -15.12 -15.82 11.98
N THR A 320 -15.08 -14.99 13.01
CA THR A 320 -14.00 -14.95 14.00
C THR A 320 -14.58 -15.04 15.39
N GLU A 321 -13.90 -15.76 16.29
CA GLU A 321 -14.39 -15.98 17.65
C GLU A 321 -14.61 -14.65 18.39
N GLY A 322 -15.63 -14.61 19.25
CA GLY A 322 -15.98 -13.42 20.03
C GLY A 322 -16.79 -12.35 19.29
N THR A 323 -17.10 -12.54 18.00
CA THR A 323 -17.97 -11.62 17.24
C THR A 323 -19.44 -12.01 17.32
N VAL A 324 -20.33 -11.04 17.07
CA VAL A 324 -21.77 -11.31 16.88
C VAL A 324 -21.99 -12.23 15.67
N LEU A 325 -21.20 -12.04 14.61
CA LEU A 325 -21.24 -12.91 13.42
C LEU A 325 -20.94 -14.38 13.74
N HIS A 326 -20.06 -14.65 14.71
CA HIS A 326 -19.78 -16.00 15.17
C HIS A 326 -20.97 -16.67 15.84
N GLN A 327 -21.78 -15.91 16.57
CA GLN A 327 -23.02 -16.44 17.14
C GLN A 327 -24.03 -16.78 16.03
N TRP A 328 -24.21 -15.89 15.06
CA TRP A 328 -25.09 -16.10 13.90
C TRP A 328 -24.67 -17.31 13.05
N TRP A 329 -23.36 -17.54 12.95
CA TRP A 329 -22.87 -18.74 12.28
C TRP A 329 -23.17 -20.02 13.07
N LYS A 330 -22.99 -20.00 14.40
CA LYS A 330 -23.27 -21.15 15.28
C LYS A 330 -24.74 -21.56 15.33
N ASP A 331 -25.65 -20.59 15.28
CA ASP A 331 -27.09 -20.86 15.29
C ASP A 331 -27.68 -21.09 13.88
N GLY A 332 -26.86 -20.98 12.84
CA GLY A 332 -27.24 -21.24 11.44
C GLY A 332 -27.90 -20.07 10.72
N SER A 333 -28.05 -18.91 11.37
CA SER A 333 -28.62 -17.70 10.75
C SER A 333 -27.67 -16.98 9.76
N TYR A 334 -26.39 -17.35 9.75
CA TYR A 334 -25.40 -16.91 8.75
C TYR A 334 -24.57 -18.07 8.20
N GLN A 335 -24.41 -18.09 6.88
CA GLN A 335 -23.53 -19.03 6.17
C GLN A 335 -22.33 -18.27 5.59
N SER A 336 -21.12 -18.72 5.95
CA SER A 336 -19.88 -18.11 5.47
C SER A 336 -19.53 -18.56 4.05
N LEU A 337 -18.89 -17.67 3.28
CA LEU A 337 -18.34 -18.01 1.97
C LEU A 337 -17.18 -19.00 2.08
N ASP A 338 -17.31 -20.19 1.48
CA ASP A 338 -16.25 -21.18 1.45
C ASP A 338 -15.11 -20.80 0.48
N ASN A 339 -14.02 -21.57 0.52
CA ASN A 339 -12.83 -21.31 -0.30
C ASN A 339 -13.10 -21.34 -1.80
N ASP A 340 -13.87 -22.30 -2.30
CA ASP A 340 -14.03 -22.53 -3.74
C ASP A 340 -15.06 -21.55 -4.33
N SER A 341 -16.14 -21.28 -3.59
CA SER A 341 -17.10 -20.21 -3.87
C SER A 341 -16.42 -18.83 -3.90
N ALA A 342 -15.53 -18.55 -2.95
CA ALA A 342 -14.75 -17.32 -2.95
C ALA A 342 -13.78 -17.23 -4.14
N VAL A 343 -13.13 -18.33 -4.53
CA VAL A 343 -12.25 -18.37 -5.70
C VAL A 343 -13.03 -18.04 -6.98
N GLY A 344 -14.21 -18.65 -7.16
CA GLY A 344 -15.09 -18.39 -8.31
C GLY A 344 -15.50 -16.92 -8.38
N LEU A 345 -16.10 -16.41 -7.30
CA LEU A 345 -16.54 -15.01 -7.24
C LEU A 345 -15.39 -14.02 -7.45
N LEU A 346 -14.22 -14.27 -6.88
CA LEU A 346 -13.03 -13.43 -7.09
C LEU A 346 -12.52 -13.49 -8.53
N ALA A 347 -12.66 -14.62 -9.23
CA ALA A 347 -12.31 -14.72 -10.64
C ALA A 347 -13.23 -13.83 -11.49
N ASP A 348 -14.53 -13.88 -11.24
CA ASP A 348 -15.54 -13.06 -11.93
C ASP A 348 -15.36 -11.57 -11.62
N ILE A 349 -15.08 -11.21 -10.36
CA ILE A 349 -14.79 -9.81 -9.99
C ILE A 349 -13.54 -9.32 -10.73
N LYS A 350 -12.50 -10.16 -10.83
CA LYS A 350 -11.25 -9.77 -11.50
C LYS A 350 -11.41 -9.57 -13.01
N SER A 351 -12.42 -10.18 -13.64
CA SER A 351 -12.68 -10.03 -15.08
C SER A 351 -13.32 -8.68 -15.43
N VAL A 352 -13.93 -7.99 -14.46
CA VAL A 352 -14.60 -6.69 -14.68
C VAL A 352 -13.79 -5.49 -14.19
N LEU A 353 -12.59 -5.71 -13.64
CA LEU A 353 -11.76 -4.60 -13.14
C LEU A 353 -11.17 -3.77 -14.29
N PRO A 354 -11.41 -2.44 -14.33
CA PRO A 354 -10.89 -1.58 -15.38
C PRO A 354 -9.37 -1.42 -15.36
N LYS A 355 -8.80 -0.89 -16.46
CA LYS A 355 -7.35 -0.70 -16.61
C LYS A 355 -6.75 0.23 -15.56
N TRP A 356 -7.50 1.23 -15.12
CA TRP A 356 -7.05 2.28 -14.20
C TRP A 356 -7.17 1.91 -12.71
N VAL A 357 -7.79 0.78 -12.33
CA VAL A 357 -7.89 0.37 -10.91
C VAL A 357 -6.71 -0.51 -10.50
N ARG A 358 -6.22 -0.31 -9.27
CA ARG A 358 -5.23 -1.20 -8.65
C ARG A 358 -5.84 -2.05 -7.54
N LEU A 359 -6.04 -3.35 -7.81
CA LEU A 359 -6.41 -4.33 -6.79
C LEU A 359 -5.21 -4.67 -5.88
N GLN A 360 -5.05 -3.93 -4.79
CA GLN A 360 -3.92 -4.03 -3.87
C GLN A 360 -3.90 -5.36 -3.14
N ARG A 361 -5.05 -5.77 -2.58
CA ARG A 361 -5.13 -6.88 -1.64
C ARG A 361 -6.41 -7.68 -1.81
N ILE A 362 -6.27 -9.00 -1.68
CA ILE A 362 -7.37 -9.94 -1.53
C ILE A 362 -7.08 -10.67 -0.22
N GLN A 363 -8.04 -10.73 0.70
CA GLN A 363 -7.96 -11.34 2.04
C GLN A 363 -7.23 -10.51 3.12
N ARG A 364 -7.60 -10.67 4.39
CA ARG A 364 -6.94 -10.03 5.55
C ARG A 364 -5.73 -10.82 6.02
N ASP A 365 -4.88 -10.23 6.86
CA ASP A 365 -3.69 -10.89 7.46
C ASP A 365 -4.05 -11.73 8.69
N ILE A 366 -5.30 -12.21 8.79
CA ILE A 366 -5.77 -13.00 9.93
C ILE A 366 -5.20 -14.42 9.82
N PRO A 367 -4.47 -14.92 10.84
CA PRO A 367 -4.02 -16.30 10.88
C PRO A 367 -5.19 -17.28 10.78
N ALA A 368 -5.01 -18.35 9.99
CA ALA A 368 -6.08 -19.33 9.75
C ALA A 368 -6.59 -19.98 11.05
N GLN A 369 -5.75 -20.10 12.08
CA GLN A 369 -6.16 -20.66 13.39
C GLN A 369 -7.15 -19.77 14.15
N GLN A 370 -7.34 -18.52 13.75
CA GLN A 370 -8.31 -17.59 14.36
C GLN A 370 -9.58 -17.42 13.51
N ILE A 371 -9.71 -18.20 12.43
CA ILE A 371 -10.87 -18.19 11.54
C ILE A 371 -11.76 -19.36 11.91
N ALA A 372 -12.94 -19.08 12.48
CA ALA A 372 -13.93 -20.09 12.82
C ALA A 372 -14.62 -20.64 11.56
N ALA A 373 -14.92 -19.75 10.60
CA ALA A 373 -15.48 -20.12 9.29
C ALA A 373 -15.19 -19.07 8.22
N GLY A 374 -15.27 -19.47 6.95
CA GLY A 374 -14.96 -18.64 5.78
C GLY A 374 -13.67 -19.07 5.08
N VAL A 375 -13.05 -18.14 4.34
CA VAL A 375 -11.85 -18.39 3.56
C VAL A 375 -10.63 -18.63 4.44
N THR A 376 -10.01 -19.80 4.30
CA THR A 376 -8.80 -20.22 5.05
C THR A 376 -7.56 -20.38 4.17
N LYS A 377 -7.74 -20.51 2.84
CA LYS A 377 -6.61 -20.62 1.89
C LYS A 377 -5.86 -19.29 1.80
N SER A 378 -4.55 -19.31 2.06
CA SER A 378 -3.69 -18.12 2.07
C SER A 378 -3.29 -17.62 0.67
N ASN A 379 -3.51 -18.42 -0.37
CA ASN A 379 -3.16 -18.13 -1.77
C ASN A 379 -4.39 -17.88 -2.66
N ILE A 380 -5.52 -17.44 -2.11
CA ILE A 380 -6.78 -17.32 -2.87
C ILE A 380 -6.69 -16.41 -4.10
N ARG A 381 -5.84 -15.37 -4.06
CA ARG A 381 -5.57 -14.49 -5.21
C ARG A 381 -5.03 -15.26 -6.42
N GLN A 382 -4.14 -16.23 -6.16
CA GLN A 382 -3.52 -17.04 -7.21
C GLN A 382 -4.57 -17.99 -7.80
N LEU A 383 -5.32 -18.68 -6.93
CA LEU A 383 -6.38 -19.60 -7.34
C LEU A 383 -7.46 -18.90 -8.18
N ALA A 384 -7.89 -17.70 -7.78
CA ALA A 384 -8.84 -16.89 -8.56
C ALA A 384 -8.27 -16.46 -9.93
N GLU A 385 -6.96 -16.19 -10.01
CA GLU A 385 -6.31 -15.88 -11.29
C GLU A 385 -6.22 -17.10 -12.21
N GLU A 386 -5.86 -18.26 -11.66
CA GLU A 386 -5.82 -19.53 -12.40
C GLU A 386 -7.20 -19.93 -12.90
N ARG A 387 -8.23 -19.76 -12.05
CA ARG A 387 -9.63 -19.99 -12.41
C ARG A 387 -10.07 -19.09 -13.57
N LEU A 388 -9.82 -17.78 -13.47
CA LEU A 388 -10.13 -16.83 -14.54
C LEU A 388 -9.46 -17.21 -15.86
N ARG A 389 -8.17 -17.60 -15.83
CA ARG A 389 -7.44 -18.05 -17.02
C ARG A 389 -8.02 -19.34 -17.61
N SER A 390 -8.42 -20.29 -16.77
CA SER A 390 -9.05 -21.53 -17.23
C SER A 390 -10.37 -21.29 -17.99
N MET A 391 -11.01 -20.16 -17.74
CA MET A 391 -12.22 -19.70 -18.43
C MET A 391 -11.91 -18.82 -19.66
N GLY A 392 -10.63 -18.70 -20.05
CA GLY A 392 -10.19 -17.85 -21.16
C GLY A 392 -10.11 -16.35 -20.83
N GLY A 393 -10.32 -15.97 -19.57
CA GLY A 393 -10.29 -14.57 -19.13
C GLY A 393 -8.92 -14.11 -18.65
N SER A 394 -8.75 -12.79 -18.56
CA SER A 394 -7.59 -12.14 -17.96
C SER A 394 -8.03 -10.95 -17.10
N CYS A 395 -7.16 -10.50 -16.20
CA CYS A 395 -7.44 -9.36 -15.33
C CYS A 395 -6.67 -8.14 -15.82
N MET A 396 -7.39 -7.06 -16.09
CA MET A 396 -6.82 -5.83 -16.66
C MET A 396 -6.43 -4.79 -15.60
N CYS A 397 -6.54 -5.08 -14.31
CA CYS A 397 -6.13 -4.13 -13.28
C CYS A 397 -4.62 -3.82 -13.34
N ILE A 398 -4.23 -2.64 -12.83
CA ILE A 398 -2.83 -2.17 -12.80
C ILE A 398 -1.86 -3.23 -12.27
N ARG A 399 -2.20 -3.90 -11.16
CA ARG A 399 -1.31 -4.89 -10.53
C ARG A 399 -1.05 -6.12 -11.40
N CYS A 400 -1.99 -6.49 -12.26
CA CYS A 400 -1.84 -7.65 -13.16
C CYS A 400 -1.01 -7.31 -14.40
N ARG A 401 -0.88 -6.03 -14.73
CA ARG A 401 -0.19 -5.51 -15.92
C ARG A 401 1.16 -4.85 -15.60
N GLU A 402 1.40 -4.40 -14.37
CA GLU A 402 2.65 -3.71 -14.01
C GLU A 402 3.91 -4.54 -14.38
N VAL A 403 4.88 -3.87 -15.02
CA VAL A 403 6.06 -4.52 -15.64
C VAL A 403 6.82 -5.42 -14.66
N GLY A 404 6.90 -5.06 -13.38
CA GLY A 404 7.54 -5.91 -12.37
C GLY A 404 6.88 -7.29 -12.24
N HIS A 405 5.55 -7.35 -12.24
CA HIS A 405 4.80 -8.61 -12.22
C HIS A 405 4.84 -9.32 -13.57
N ALA A 406 4.88 -8.59 -14.68
CA ALA A 406 5.02 -9.18 -16.01
C ALA A 406 6.39 -9.88 -16.19
N SER A 407 7.48 -9.25 -15.76
CA SER A 407 8.83 -9.81 -15.84
C SER A 407 8.99 -11.08 -15.00
N LEU A 408 8.37 -11.17 -13.82
CA LEU A 408 8.34 -12.41 -13.03
C LEU A 408 7.65 -13.58 -13.74
N ARG A 409 6.81 -13.29 -14.74
CA ARG A 409 6.11 -14.28 -15.56
C ARG A 409 6.82 -14.52 -16.90
N GLY A 410 8.04 -14.00 -17.05
CA GLY A 410 8.83 -14.12 -18.28
C GLY A 410 8.33 -13.26 -19.44
N ARG A 411 7.48 -12.25 -19.18
CA ARG A 411 7.00 -11.32 -20.21
C ARG A 411 7.86 -10.05 -20.23
N THR A 412 8.22 -9.61 -21.42
CA THR A 412 8.96 -8.37 -21.67
C THR A 412 8.15 -7.47 -22.59
N PRO A 413 8.07 -6.15 -22.34
CA PRO A 413 7.43 -5.24 -23.25
C PRO A 413 8.24 -5.07 -24.54
N ASP A 414 7.55 -4.84 -25.63
CA ASP A 414 8.10 -4.64 -26.97
C ASP A 414 7.70 -3.26 -27.52
N LYS A 415 6.40 -3.08 -27.82
CA LYS A 415 5.86 -1.84 -28.36
C LYS A 415 5.18 -1.02 -27.26
N ILE A 416 5.81 0.08 -26.86
CA ILE A 416 5.33 0.94 -25.77
C ILE A 416 4.71 2.22 -26.35
N GLU A 417 3.47 2.51 -25.98
CA GLU A 417 2.69 3.66 -26.45
C GLU A 417 2.15 4.48 -25.27
N LEU A 418 1.97 5.79 -25.49
CA LEU A 418 1.29 6.69 -24.55
C LEU A 418 -0.22 6.65 -24.81
N LEU A 419 -0.99 6.25 -23.81
CA LEU A 419 -2.45 6.10 -23.87
C LEU A 419 -3.13 6.99 -22.84
N ILE A 420 -4.31 7.49 -23.17
CA ILE A 420 -5.15 8.30 -22.26
C ILE A 420 -6.55 7.67 -22.21
N GLU A 421 -6.91 7.14 -21.05
CA GLU A 421 -8.28 6.68 -20.78
C GLU A 421 -9.00 7.73 -19.92
N THR A 422 -10.14 8.24 -20.41
CA THR A 422 -10.90 9.33 -19.75
C THR A 422 -12.22 8.80 -19.21
N TYR A 423 -12.58 9.17 -17.99
CA TYR A 423 -13.85 8.79 -17.38
C TYR A 423 -14.38 9.85 -16.40
N SER A 424 -15.70 10.03 -16.36
CA SER A 424 -16.36 10.93 -15.41
C SER A 424 -16.50 10.27 -14.05
N VAL A 425 -16.19 11.00 -12.97
CA VAL A 425 -16.36 10.53 -11.59
C VAL A 425 -16.48 11.69 -10.61
N CYS A 426 -17.47 11.60 -9.72
CA CYS A 426 -17.77 12.57 -8.68
C CYS A 426 -17.90 14.00 -9.21
N GLY A 427 -18.64 14.18 -10.32
CA GLY A 427 -18.82 15.48 -11.00
C GLY A 427 -17.64 15.94 -11.86
N GLY A 428 -16.43 15.44 -11.58
CA GLY A 428 -15.22 15.79 -12.32
C GLY A 428 -14.87 14.78 -13.39
N THR A 429 -13.72 15.00 -14.04
CA THR A 429 -13.19 14.12 -15.08
C THR A 429 -11.81 13.62 -14.68
N GLU A 430 -11.56 12.31 -14.80
CA GLU A 430 -10.24 11.72 -14.61
C GLU A 430 -9.67 11.31 -15.96
N HIS A 431 -8.37 11.54 -16.11
CA HIS A 431 -7.55 11.08 -17.23
C HIS A 431 -6.46 10.16 -16.67
N PHE A 432 -6.55 8.88 -17.02
CA PHE A 432 -5.52 7.89 -16.75
C PHE A 432 -4.54 7.87 -17.93
N ILE A 433 -3.44 8.62 -17.77
CA ILE A 433 -2.39 8.76 -18.78
C ILE A 433 -1.35 7.69 -18.50
N SER A 434 -1.01 6.83 -19.45
CA SER A 434 -0.18 5.65 -19.20
C SER A 434 0.76 5.32 -20.35
N PHE A 435 1.92 4.75 -20.03
CA PHE A 435 2.77 4.08 -20.99
C PHE A 435 2.52 2.57 -20.90
N GLU A 436 1.97 2.01 -21.96
CA GLU A 436 1.55 0.60 -22.00
C GLU A 436 2.06 -0.09 -23.28
N ASP A 437 2.27 -1.39 -23.17
CA ASP A 437 2.30 -2.32 -24.31
C ASP A 437 0.96 -3.06 -24.29
N GLU A 438 0.04 -2.65 -25.16
CA GLU A 438 -1.33 -3.19 -25.19
C GLU A 438 -1.34 -4.66 -25.62
N GLU A 439 -0.51 -5.03 -26.59
CA GLU A 439 -0.44 -6.39 -27.14
C GLU A 439 -0.05 -7.39 -26.06
N ASN A 440 0.96 -7.05 -25.24
CA ASN A 440 1.42 -7.91 -24.15
C ASN A 440 0.70 -7.65 -22.81
N SER A 441 -0.19 -6.65 -22.77
CA SER A 441 -0.88 -6.18 -21.57
C SER A 441 0.10 -5.84 -20.44
N ILE A 442 1.10 -5.01 -20.74
CA ILE A 442 2.15 -4.58 -19.81
C ILE A 442 2.05 -3.07 -19.58
N LEU A 443 2.07 -2.67 -18.31
CA LEU A 443 2.05 -1.27 -17.87
C LEU A 443 3.43 -0.86 -17.35
N ILE A 444 4.01 0.17 -17.95
CA ILE A 444 5.34 0.71 -17.60
C ILE A 444 5.22 1.79 -16.53
N GLY A 445 4.26 2.69 -16.67
CA GLY A 445 4.01 3.79 -15.74
C GLY A 445 2.73 4.52 -16.09
N PHE A 446 2.20 5.28 -15.15
CA PHE A 446 0.97 6.05 -15.33
C PHE A 446 0.95 7.32 -14.48
N LEU A 447 0.06 8.23 -14.87
CA LEU A 447 -0.31 9.43 -14.16
C LEU A 447 -1.84 9.51 -14.08
N ARG A 448 -2.36 9.93 -12.92
CA ARG A 448 -3.77 10.27 -12.73
C ARG A 448 -3.93 11.78 -12.71
N LEU A 449 -4.53 12.33 -13.75
CA LEU A 449 -4.88 13.75 -13.85
C LEU A 449 -6.39 13.90 -13.64
N ARG A 450 -6.80 14.82 -12.77
CA ARG A 450 -8.20 15.15 -12.54
C ARG A 450 -8.47 16.59 -12.92
N PHE A 451 -9.57 16.80 -13.64
CA PHE A 451 -10.27 18.06 -13.74
C PHE A 451 -11.34 18.07 -12.63
N PRO A 452 -11.12 18.85 -11.55
CA PRO A 452 -11.96 18.77 -10.37
C PRO A 452 -13.32 19.44 -10.60
N ASP A 453 -14.31 19.04 -9.82
CA ASP A 453 -15.67 19.61 -9.89
C ASP A 453 -15.81 20.81 -8.94
N SER A 454 -15.49 20.59 -7.66
CA SER A 454 -15.71 21.56 -6.59
C SER A 454 -14.58 21.53 -5.55
N PRO A 455 -13.33 21.87 -5.92
CA PRO A 455 -12.22 21.90 -4.98
C PRO A 455 -12.45 22.99 -3.90
N HIS A 456 -12.25 22.64 -2.63
CA HIS A 456 -12.48 23.58 -1.51
C HIS A 456 -11.23 24.38 -1.10
N ARG A 457 -10.04 23.91 -1.49
CA ARG A 457 -8.77 24.52 -1.11
C ARG A 457 -8.35 25.64 -2.05
N VAL A 458 -7.93 26.77 -1.49
CA VAL A 458 -7.54 27.96 -2.25
C VAL A 458 -6.38 27.71 -3.21
N GLU A 459 -5.44 26.83 -2.83
CA GLU A 459 -4.30 26.45 -3.66
C GLU A 459 -4.71 25.78 -4.96
N LEU A 460 -5.93 25.23 -5.03
CA LEU A 460 -6.47 24.49 -6.18
C LEU A 460 -7.34 25.34 -7.10
N THR A 461 -7.45 26.65 -6.84
CA THR A 461 -8.21 27.56 -7.71
C THR A 461 -7.65 27.52 -9.14
N ASN A 462 -8.53 27.19 -10.09
CA ASN A 462 -8.21 26.96 -11.50
C ASN A 462 -7.02 26.00 -11.77
N ALA A 463 -6.89 24.96 -10.93
CA ALA A 463 -5.84 23.96 -11.05
C ALA A 463 -6.37 22.61 -11.56
N ALA A 464 -5.66 22.00 -12.52
CA ALA A 464 -5.78 20.57 -12.79
C ALA A 464 -4.95 19.80 -11.74
N LEU A 465 -5.43 18.62 -11.32
CA LEU A 465 -4.87 17.91 -10.18
C LEU A 465 -4.13 16.64 -10.62
N VAL A 466 -2.82 16.57 -10.40
CA VAL A 466 -2.06 15.32 -10.52
C VAL A 466 -2.13 14.59 -9.18
N ARG A 467 -2.92 13.51 -9.16
CA ARG A 467 -3.25 12.75 -7.96
C ARG A 467 -2.24 11.64 -7.68
N GLU A 468 -1.63 11.12 -8.75
CA GLU A 468 -0.66 10.04 -8.70
C GLU A 468 0.24 10.07 -9.92
N LEU A 469 1.55 9.88 -9.72
CA LEU A 469 2.52 9.59 -10.77
C LEU A 469 3.35 8.39 -10.33
N VAL A 470 3.32 7.32 -11.12
CA VAL A 470 4.07 6.08 -10.84
C VAL A 470 4.78 5.64 -12.10
N VAL A 471 6.08 5.42 -12.00
CA VAL A 471 6.86 4.74 -13.04
C VAL A 471 7.42 3.49 -12.40
N TYR A 472 7.12 2.32 -12.96
CA TYR A 472 7.62 1.05 -12.44
C TYR A 472 9.04 0.81 -12.94
N GLY A 473 9.93 0.34 -12.07
CA GLY A 473 11.30 -0.02 -12.42
C GLY A 473 12.16 -0.28 -11.18
N ARG A 474 13.22 -1.08 -11.33
CA ARG A 474 14.25 -1.20 -10.31
C ARG A 474 15.15 0.03 -10.39
N MET A 475 15.17 0.85 -9.34
CA MET A 475 16.22 1.86 -9.18
C MET A 475 17.56 1.18 -8.90
N VAL A 476 18.62 1.69 -9.52
CA VAL A 476 19.98 1.57 -8.98
C VAL A 476 20.18 2.76 -8.03
N SER A 477 20.84 2.52 -6.89
CA SER A 477 21.24 3.58 -5.97
C SER A 477 22.01 4.67 -6.73
N LEU A 478 21.67 5.95 -6.47
CA LEU A 478 22.43 7.10 -6.96
C LEU A 478 23.90 6.93 -6.53
N GLY A 479 24.80 6.66 -7.48
CA GLY A 479 26.25 6.57 -7.24
C GLY A 479 26.97 5.33 -7.75
N ALA A 480 26.28 4.29 -8.24
CA ALA A 480 26.96 3.16 -8.89
C ALA A 480 27.09 3.40 -10.40
N GLU A 481 28.34 3.47 -10.89
CA GLU A 481 28.65 3.63 -12.30
C GLU A 481 27.93 2.58 -13.17
N SER A 482 27.45 3.08 -14.29
CA SER A 482 26.56 2.46 -15.26
C SER A 482 27.10 1.16 -15.87
N SER A 483 26.37 0.07 -15.67
CA SER A 483 26.25 -1.00 -16.66
C SER A 483 24.79 -1.01 -17.19
N PRO A 484 24.57 -0.91 -18.51
CA PRO A 484 23.23 -0.84 -19.08
C PRO A 484 22.59 -2.24 -19.05
N ARG A 485 21.87 -2.56 -17.97
CA ARG A 485 20.96 -3.71 -17.97
C ARG A 485 19.63 -3.27 -18.57
N LYS A 486 19.11 -4.09 -19.49
CA LYS A 486 17.85 -3.88 -20.26
C LYS A 486 16.58 -3.69 -19.42
N ASP A 487 16.65 -3.81 -18.08
CA ASP A 487 15.49 -3.80 -17.17
C ASP A 487 15.23 -2.43 -16.50
N GLN A 488 15.84 -1.35 -17.00
CA GLN A 488 15.86 -0.02 -16.37
C GLN A 488 14.79 0.94 -16.92
N TRP A 489 13.52 0.72 -16.56
CA TRP A 489 12.39 1.51 -17.09
C TRP A 489 12.29 2.95 -16.53
N GLN A 490 12.71 3.20 -15.28
CA GLN A 490 12.60 4.53 -14.65
C GLN A 490 13.56 5.60 -15.22
N HIS A 491 14.62 5.21 -15.92
CA HIS A 491 15.63 6.14 -16.46
C HIS A 491 15.39 6.57 -17.92
N ARG A 492 14.26 6.16 -18.52
CA ARG A 492 13.92 6.49 -19.93
C ARG A 492 13.12 7.77 -20.12
N GLY A 493 12.86 8.54 -19.06
CA GLY A 493 12.15 9.82 -19.17
C GLY A 493 10.63 9.73 -19.05
N TYR A 494 10.02 8.53 -18.97
CA TYR A 494 8.57 8.35 -18.90
C TYR A 494 7.86 9.23 -17.87
N GLY A 495 8.44 9.41 -16.67
CA GLY A 495 7.82 10.27 -15.65
C GLY A 495 7.74 11.74 -16.06
N ARG A 496 8.73 12.23 -16.82
CA ARG A 496 8.73 13.58 -17.39
C ARG A 496 7.70 13.68 -18.51
N GLU A 497 7.66 12.69 -19.40
CA GLU A 497 6.70 12.68 -20.52
C GLU A 497 5.25 12.61 -20.06
N LEU A 498 4.95 11.79 -19.04
CA LEU A 498 3.63 11.74 -18.40
C LEU A 498 3.23 13.11 -17.83
N LEU A 499 4.16 13.80 -17.16
CA LEU A 499 3.91 15.15 -16.65
C LEU A 499 3.70 16.15 -17.77
N THR A 500 4.50 16.12 -18.83
CA THR A 500 4.34 17.00 -19.99
C THR A 500 3.00 16.78 -20.69
N ALA A 501 2.57 15.53 -20.86
CA ALA A 501 1.25 15.21 -21.40
C ALA A 501 0.12 15.76 -20.51
N ALA A 502 0.26 15.65 -19.19
CA ALA A 502 -0.71 16.17 -18.23
C ALA A 502 -0.77 17.71 -18.23
N GLU A 503 0.38 18.38 -18.29
CA GLU A 503 0.50 19.84 -18.40
C GLU A 503 -0.14 20.35 -19.70
N GLY A 504 0.12 19.69 -20.84
CA GLY A 504 -0.51 20.02 -22.12
C GLY A 504 -2.03 19.88 -22.07
N LEU A 505 -2.53 18.72 -21.61
CA LEU A 505 -3.96 18.46 -21.52
C LEU A 505 -4.68 19.46 -20.59
N ALA A 506 -4.05 19.85 -19.48
CA ALA A 506 -4.59 20.85 -18.57
C ALA A 506 -4.65 22.25 -19.21
N SER A 507 -3.59 22.69 -19.89
CA SER A 507 -3.53 24.00 -20.56
C SER A 507 -4.56 24.10 -21.68
N GLU A 508 -4.70 23.06 -22.50
CA GLU A 508 -5.69 22.96 -23.58
C GLU A 508 -7.15 23.03 -23.07
N ASN A 509 -7.38 22.66 -21.81
CA ASN A 509 -8.69 22.71 -21.16
C ASN A 509 -8.88 23.93 -20.24
N GLY A 510 -8.02 24.95 -20.36
CA GLY A 510 -8.21 26.26 -19.73
C GLY A 510 -7.74 26.35 -18.27
N PHE A 511 -7.05 25.34 -17.74
CA PHE A 511 -6.43 25.42 -16.43
C PHE A 511 -5.17 26.28 -16.49
N SER A 512 -5.02 27.22 -15.55
CA SER A 512 -3.85 28.12 -15.49
C SER A 512 -2.68 27.54 -14.69
N LYS A 513 -2.89 26.42 -14.00
CA LYS A 513 -1.86 25.72 -13.24
C LYS A 513 -2.19 24.25 -13.04
N ILE A 514 -1.17 23.50 -12.66
CA ILE A 514 -1.26 22.11 -12.27
C ILE A 514 -0.79 21.96 -10.82
N ALA A 515 -1.55 21.23 -10.01
CA ALA A 515 -1.26 20.98 -8.60
C ALA A 515 -1.05 19.48 -8.37
N VAL A 516 0.08 19.13 -7.77
CA VAL A 516 0.50 17.74 -7.54
C VAL A 516 0.40 17.39 -6.07
N THR A 517 -0.31 16.30 -5.78
CA THR A 517 -0.30 15.65 -4.47
C THR A 517 0.97 14.81 -4.32
N SER A 518 2.04 15.46 -3.84
CA SER A 518 3.36 14.83 -3.69
C SER A 518 3.57 14.28 -2.29
N GLY A 519 4.11 13.05 -2.20
CA GLY A 519 4.75 12.58 -0.98
C GLY A 519 5.91 13.49 -0.58
N ILE A 520 6.20 13.55 0.73
CA ILE A 520 7.17 14.47 1.32
C ILE A 520 8.55 14.33 0.65
N GLY A 521 9.09 13.12 0.64
CA GLY A 521 10.38 12.79 0.06
C GLY A 521 10.44 12.74 -1.47
N VAL A 522 9.35 13.14 -2.16
CA VAL A 522 9.30 13.26 -3.63
C VAL A 522 9.24 14.72 -4.08
N ARG A 523 9.09 15.69 -3.17
CA ARG A 523 8.97 17.11 -3.53
C ARG A 523 10.14 17.63 -4.37
N GLU A 524 11.36 17.20 -4.07
CA GLU A 524 12.56 17.55 -4.86
C GLU A 524 12.49 17.11 -6.33
N TYR A 525 11.82 15.99 -6.61
CA TYR A 525 11.60 15.55 -8.00
C TYR A 525 10.79 16.57 -8.80
N TYR A 526 9.78 17.18 -8.17
CA TYR A 526 8.94 18.19 -8.79
C TYR A 526 9.64 19.56 -8.83
N ARG A 527 10.40 19.93 -7.78
CA ARG A 527 11.21 21.17 -7.76
C ARG A 527 12.19 21.24 -8.93
N ALA A 528 12.88 20.14 -9.21
CA ALA A 528 13.78 20.01 -10.36
C ALA A 528 13.09 20.22 -11.73
N ARG A 529 11.75 20.29 -11.77
CA ARG A 529 10.92 20.46 -12.97
C ARG A 529 10.11 21.77 -12.95
N GLY A 530 10.47 22.70 -12.07
CA GLY A 530 9.86 24.03 -11.99
C GLY A 530 8.59 24.10 -11.15
N TYR A 531 8.27 23.08 -10.37
CA TYR A 531 7.17 23.14 -9.41
C TYR A 531 7.64 23.80 -8.11
N VAL A 532 6.78 24.63 -7.53
CA VAL A 532 6.98 25.30 -6.24
C VAL A 532 5.98 24.79 -5.22
N ARG A 533 6.29 24.88 -3.92
CA ARG A 533 5.37 24.43 -2.88
C ARG A 533 4.33 25.51 -2.59
N GLU A 534 3.06 25.17 -2.73
CA GLU A 534 1.90 25.98 -2.32
C GLU A 534 1.04 25.16 -1.36
N GLY A 535 1.05 25.51 -0.07
CA GLY A 535 0.35 24.77 0.97
C GLY A 535 0.77 23.29 1.02
N ALA A 536 -0.20 22.41 0.76
CA ALA A 536 0.01 20.95 0.74
C ALA A 536 0.54 20.40 -0.59
N TYR A 537 0.58 21.21 -1.65
CA TYR A 537 0.81 20.73 -3.03
C TYR A 537 2.14 21.23 -3.60
N MET A 538 2.61 20.56 -4.65
CA MET A 538 3.61 21.09 -5.57
C MET A 538 2.88 21.65 -6.80
N VAL A 539 3.02 22.94 -7.07
CA VAL A 539 2.26 23.67 -8.09
C VAL A 539 3.19 24.20 -9.17
N LYS A 540 2.73 24.17 -10.42
CA LYS A 540 3.39 24.80 -11.57
C LYS A 540 2.36 25.53 -12.41
N HIS A 541 2.66 26.75 -12.80
CA HIS A 541 1.87 27.51 -13.77
C HIS A 541 2.19 27.03 -15.19
N ILE A 542 1.16 26.86 -16.02
CA ILE A 542 1.23 26.23 -17.35
C ILE A 542 0.61 27.09 -18.43
#